data_AF-A0A743SMY1-F1
#
_entry.id   AF-A0A743SMY1-F1
#
_cell.length_a   1.000
_cell.length_b   1.000
_cell.length_c   1.000
_cell.angle_alpha   90.00
_cell.angle_beta   90.00
_cell.angle_gamma   90.00
#
_symmetry.space_group_name_H-M   'P 1'
#
loop_
_entity.id
_entity.type
_entity.pdbx_description
1 polymer ?
#
loop_
_entity_poly.entity_id
_entity_poly.type
_entity_poly.pdbx_seq_one_letter_code
_entity_poly.pdbx_strand_id
1 'polypeptide(L)'
;MYYDDFFFGKVNVKKPVLNLREVISLSNQVSCEFFTNQINRLLFKTGGRLTLSDGTSFPPLKDFLDSILVEQAGFVELYARTDVNNNVEATLACDIFFPEGVITIMAHWCAYKTMRADEIISTLLIPLHLKGLHERTYIVFGNDDKEHLLCDGDIENEIINFFKLSKYPLDITSEGNDRKRIDEYCSLVKNAMMENKGD
;
A
#
# COMPACT_ATOMS: atom_id res chain seq x y z
N MET A 1 11.51 20.11 -13.86
CA MET A 1 11.26 20.14 -15.31
C MET A 1 9.91 19.49 -15.50
N TYR A 2 8.98 20.18 -16.15
CA TYR A 2 7.66 19.62 -16.42
C TYR A 2 7.65 18.96 -17.80
N TYR A 3 6.99 17.83 -17.88
CA TYR A 3 6.75 17.06 -19.09
C TYR A 3 5.23 16.97 -19.27
N ASP A 4 4.74 17.36 -20.44
CA ASP A 4 3.34 17.22 -20.80
C ASP A 4 3.13 15.78 -21.32
N ASP A 5 2.70 14.92 -20.41
CA ASP A 5 2.34 13.54 -20.68
C ASP A 5 0.95 13.49 -21.31
N PHE A 6 0.79 12.74 -22.40
CA PHE A 6 -0.49 12.70 -23.12
C PHE A 6 -1.60 12.00 -22.32
N PHE A 7 -1.26 11.13 -21.37
CA PHE A 7 -2.22 10.35 -20.57
C PHE A 7 -2.39 10.96 -19.17
N PHE A 8 -1.29 11.29 -18.49
CA PHE A 8 -1.29 11.81 -17.12
C PHE A 8 -1.25 13.34 -17.03
N GLY A 9 -1.21 14.04 -18.17
CA GLY A 9 -1.12 15.49 -18.21
C GLY A 9 0.25 15.99 -17.74
N LYS A 10 0.28 17.10 -17.00
CA LYS A 10 1.53 17.78 -16.66
C LYS A 10 2.25 17.11 -15.49
N VAL A 11 3.39 16.47 -15.75
CA VAL A 11 4.18 15.74 -14.73
C VAL A 11 5.50 16.44 -14.44
N ASN A 12 5.87 16.59 -13.17
CA ASN A 12 7.20 17.05 -12.78
C ASN A 12 8.20 15.89 -12.78
N VAL A 13 9.05 15.79 -13.81
CA VAL A 13 9.99 14.68 -13.98
C VAL A 13 10.99 14.55 -12.82
N LYS A 14 11.35 15.66 -12.15
CA LYS A 14 12.29 15.62 -11.01
C LYS A 14 11.65 15.18 -9.69
N LYS A 15 10.33 15.37 -9.58
CA LYS A 15 9.54 15.01 -8.40
C LYS A 15 8.16 14.54 -8.89
N PRO A 16 8.09 13.34 -9.48
CA PRO A 16 6.90 12.85 -10.18
C PRO A 16 5.85 12.41 -9.16
N VAL A 17 5.09 13.38 -8.66
CA VAL A 17 4.00 13.17 -7.70
C VAL A 17 2.69 13.46 -8.40
N LEU A 18 1.79 12.47 -8.42
CA LEU A 18 0.43 12.60 -8.92
C LEU A 18 -0.57 12.33 -7.80
N ASN A 19 -1.81 12.81 -7.95
CA ASN A 19 -2.89 12.46 -7.03
C ASN A 19 -3.43 11.07 -7.36
N LEU A 20 -3.56 10.19 -6.36
CA LEU A 20 -4.00 8.81 -6.55
C LEU A 20 -5.41 8.72 -7.15
N ARG A 21 -6.34 9.56 -6.68
CA ARG A 21 -7.74 9.56 -7.16
C ARG A 21 -7.86 10.04 -8.60
N GLU A 22 -7.08 11.06 -8.97
CA GLU A 22 -7.02 11.54 -10.37
C GLU A 22 -6.48 10.44 -11.29
N VAL A 23 -5.44 9.73 -10.86
CA VAL A 23 -4.85 8.61 -11.62
C VAL A 23 -5.85 7.46 -11.80
N ILE A 24 -6.61 7.10 -10.77
CA ILE A 24 -7.70 6.10 -10.87
C ILE A 24 -8.83 6.60 -11.79
N SER A 25 -9.15 7.88 -11.76
CA SER A 25 -10.17 8.42 -12.68
C SER A 25 -9.77 8.27 -14.15
N LEU A 26 -8.48 8.23 -14.46
CA LEU A 26 -7.97 7.98 -15.82
C LEU A 26 -8.04 6.49 -16.18
N SER A 27 -7.81 5.57 -15.23
CA SER A 27 -7.89 4.13 -15.49
C SER A 27 -9.29 3.69 -15.90
N ASN A 28 -10.34 4.32 -15.35
CA ASN A 28 -11.74 4.04 -15.68
C ASN A 28 -12.12 4.28 -17.15
N GLN A 29 -11.25 4.93 -17.94
CA GLN A 29 -11.52 5.26 -19.34
C GLN A 29 -10.85 4.29 -20.33
N VAL A 30 -10.05 3.35 -19.84
CA VAL A 30 -9.20 2.48 -20.66
C VAL A 30 -9.18 1.05 -20.10
N SER A 31 -8.62 0.10 -20.85
CA SER A 31 -8.40 -1.25 -20.31
C SER A 31 -7.28 -1.26 -19.27
N CYS A 32 -7.35 -2.24 -18.37
CA CYS A 32 -6.33 -2.51 -17.35
C CYS A 32 -4.91 -2.68 -17.96
N GLU A 33 -4.80 -3.43 -19.06
CA GLU A 33 -3.54 -3.59 -19.80
C GLU A 33 -3.02 -2.26 -20.35
N PHE A 34 -3.88 -1.46 -20.97
CA PHE A 34 -3.48 -0.17 -21.50
C PHE A 34 -3.01 0.78 -20.38
N PHE A 35 -3.76 0.85 -19.28
CA PHE A 35 -3.42 1.68 -18.13
C PHE A 35 -2.06 1.28 -17.54
N THR A 36 -1.83 -0.02 -17.34
CA THR A 36 -0.55 -0.54 -16.84
C THR A 36 0.61 -0.17 -17.76
N ASN A 37 0.40 -0.25 -19.08
CA ASN A 37 1.41 0.17 -20.05
C ASN A 37 1.70 1.68 -19.97
N GLN A 38 0.69 2.52 -19.69
CA GLN A 38 0.92 3.95 -19.47
C GLN A 38 1.72 4.22 -18.19
N ILE A 39 1.44 3.49 -17.11
CA ILE A 39 2.20 3.57 -15.86
C ILE A 39 3.68 3.21 -16.10
N ASN A 40 3.97 2.09 -16.77
CA ASN A 40 5.35 1.69 -17.10
C ASN A 40 6.05 2.74 -17.98
N ARG A 41 5.35 3.28 -18.98
CA ARG A 41 5.90 4.37 -19.82
C ARG A 41 6.25 5.60 -18.99
N LEU A 42 5.39 5.98 -18.04
CA LEU A 42 5.64 7.13 -17.17
C LEU A 42 6.80 6.85 -16.20
N LEU A 43 6.89 5.65 -15.63
CA LEU A 43 8.01 5.22 -14.79
C LEU A 43 9.34 5.34 -15.54
N PHE A 44 9.42 4.80 -16.76
CA PHE A 44 10.60 4.93 -17.60
C PHE A 44 10.98 6.41 -17.83
N LYS A 45 9.99 7.26 -18.12
CA LYS A 45 10.20 8.69 -18.37
C LYS A 45 10.69 9.47 -17.15
N THR A 46 10.34 9.01 -15.95
CA THR A 46 10.62 9.66 -14.67
C THR A 46 11.86 9.10 -13.97
N GLY A 47 12.62 8.24 -14.64
CA GLY A 47 13.82 7.61 -14.08
C GLY A 47 13.50 6.48 -13.09
N GLY A 48 12.35 5.82 -13.27
CA GLY A 48 11.93 4.65 -12.51
C GLY A 48 11.31 4.95 -11.15
N ARG A 49 10.76 6.16 -10.97
CA ARG A 49 10.12 6.58 -9.71
C ARG A 49 8.83 7.33 -9.99
N LEU A 50 7.75 6.96 -9.32
CA LEU A 50 6.48 7.69 -9.33
C LEU A 50 5.88 7.64 -7.93
N THR A 51 5.39 8.77 -7.43
CA THR A 51 4.63 8.83 -6.18
C THR A 51 3.16 9.11 -6.47
N LEU A 52 2.27 8.24 -6.02
CA LEU A 52 0.84 8.48 -6.03
C LEU A 52 0.43 8.89 -4.61
N SER A 53 0.05 10.15 -4.47
CA SER A 53 -0.28 10.76 -3.17
C SER A 53 -1.78 10.82 -2.95
N ASP A 54 -2.21 10.58 -1.72
CA ASP A 54 -3.56 10.86 -1.23
C ASP A 54 -3.47 11.58 0.12
N GLY A 55 -4.17 12.71 0.24
CA GLY A 55 -4.14 13.56 1.45
C GLY A 55 -4.97 13.03 2.62
N THR A 56 -5.50 11.81 2.53
CA THR A 56 -6.34 11.18 3.54
C THR A 56 -5.69 9.91 4.08
N SER A 57 -6.25 9.38 5.17
CA SER A 57 -5.91 8.06 5.71
C SER A 57 -6.78 6.95 5.11
N PHE A 58 -7.67 7.29 4.17
CA PHE A 58 -8.55 6.35 3.47
C PHE A 58 -8.31 6.41 1.95
N PRO A 59 -7.08 6.13 1.48
CA PRO A 59 -6.77 6.12 0.06
C PRO A 59 -7.48 4.96 -0.66
N PRO A 60 -7.90 5.15 -1.92
CA PRO A 60 -8.50 4.10 -2.74
C PRO A 60 -7.44 3.14 -3.32
N LEU A 61 -6.60 2.54 -2.48
CA LEU A 61 -5.55 1.62 -2.92
C LEU A 61 -6.14 0.42 -3.65
N LYS A 62 -7.23 -0.15 -3.15
CA LYS A 62 -7.90 -1.29 -3.79
C LYS A 62 -8.28 -0.96 -5.24
N ASP A 63 -8.90 0.19 -5.48
CA ASP A 63 -9.32 0.61 -6.82
C ASP A 63 -8.11 0.81 -7.74
N PHE A 64 -6.99 1.31 -7.21
CA PHE A 64 -5.75 1.38 -7.97
C PHE A 64 -5.22 -0.02 -8.33
N LEU A 65 -5.22 -0.96 -7.39
CA LEU A 65 -4.79 -2.34 -7.65
C LEU A 65 -5.75 -3.06 -8.62
N ASP A 66 -7.05 -2.76 -8.59
CA ASP A 66 -8.06 -3.23 -9.55
C ASP A 66 -7.82 -2.67 -10.96
N SER A 67 -7.14 -1.51 -11.06
CA SER A 67 -6.89 -0.81 -12.32
C SER A 67 -5.66 -1.31 -13.08
N ILE A 68 -4.79 -2.11 -12.44
CA ILE A 68 -3.49 -2.54 -12.97
C ILE A 68 -3.42 -4.05 -13.15
N LEU A 69 -2.52 -4.50 -14.04
CA LEU A 69 -2.13 -5.90 -14.16
C LEU A 69 -1.21 -6.23 -12.98
N VAL A 70 -1.81 -6.70 -11.89
CA VAL A 70 -1.14 -7.01 -10.63
C VAL A 70 -0.01 -8.01 -10.83
N GLU A 71 -0.11 -8.93 -11.77
CA GLU A 71 0.94 -9.88 -12.15
C GLU A 71 2.25 -9.20 -12.58
N GLN A 72 2.21 -7.95 -13.07
CA GLN A 72 3.40 -7.18 -13.40
C GLN A 72 4.08 -6.54 -12.17
N ALA A 73 3.41 -6.48 -11.02
CA ALA A 73 4.03 -6.04 -9.78
C ALA A 73 4.96 -7.14 -9.26
N GLY A 74 6.28 -6.94 -9.29
CA GLY A 74 7.26 -7.93 -8.87
C GLY A 74 7.19 -8.26 -7.38
N PHE A 75 7.20 -7.23 -6.52
CA PHE A 75 7.01 -7.34 -5.07
C PHE A 75 6.55 -5.99 -4.50
N VAL A 76 6.19 -5.98 -3.22
CA VAL A 76 5.75 -4.80 -2.47
C VAL A 76 6.61 -4.61 -1.22
N GLU A 77 6.91 -3.36 -0.89
CA GLU A 77 7.56 -3.00 0.39
C GLU A 77 6.69 -2.05 1.20
N LEU A 78 6.50 -2.37 2.47
CA LEU A 78 5.83 -1.53 3.45
C LEU A 78 6.85 -0.97 4.42
N TYR A 79 6.84 0.34 4.61
CA TYR A 79 7.80 1.01 5.48
C TYR A 79 7.20 2.21 6.19
N ALA A 80 7.82 2.57 7.32
CA ALA A 80 7.46 3.75 8.10
C ALA A 80 8.14 5.00 7.54
N ARG A 81 7.42 6.12 7.58
CA ARG A 81 7.88 7.46 7.20
C ARG A 81 7.52 8.48 8.26
N THR A 82 8.32 9.52 8.37
CA THR A 82 8.13 10.61 9.34
C THR A 82 7.88 11.97 8.69
N ASP A 83 7.89 12.04 7.34
CA ASP A 83 7.85 13.28 6.57
C ASP A 83 6.45 13.67 6.04
N VAL A 84 5.43 12.83 6.28
CA VAL A 84 4.05 13.04 5.77
C VAL A 84 3.17 13.78 6.79
N ASN A 85 3.28 13.45 8.08
CA ASN A 85 2.47 14.07 9.13
C ASN A 85 3.26 14.19 10.44
N ASN A 86 3.65 15.41 10.78
CA ASN A 86 4.45 15.72 11.97
C ASN A 86 3.69 15.54 13.30
N ASN A 87 2.37 15.28 13.27
CA ASN A 87 1.55 15.08 14.47
C ASN A 87 1.49 13.62 14.93
N VAL A 88 2.11 12.69 14.21
CA VAL A 88 2.14 11.25 14.53
C VAL A 88 3.58 10.76 14.46
N GLU A 89 3.91 9.72 15.22
CA GLU A 89 5.26 9.13 15.21
C GLU A 89 5.69 8.64 13.84
N ALA A 90 4.76 8.01 13.10
CA ALA A 90 4.98 7.58 11.74
C ALA A 90 3.69 7.49 10.94
N THR A 91 3.84 7.58 9.62
CA THR A 91 2.88 7.11 8.62
C THR A 91 3.47 5.95 7.84
N LEU A 92 2.64 5.05 7.32
CA LEU A 92 3.07 3.98 6.43
C LEU A 92 3.09 4.47 4.97
N ALA A 93 4.00 3.90 4.19
CA ALA A 93 4.01 3.96 2.73
C ALA A 93 4.11 2.56 2.14
N CYS A 94 3.70 2.43 0.88
CA CYS A 94 3.67 1.18 0.14
C CYS A 94 4.36 1.39 -1.21
N ASP A 95 5.50 0.75 -1.41
CA ASP A 95 6.23 0.75 -2.67
C ASP A 95 5.88 -0.51 -3.47
N ILE A 96 5.40 -0.33 -4.70
CA ILE A 96 5.04 -1.42 -5.62
C ILE A 96 6.06 -1.41 -6.76
N PHE A 97 6.79 -2.52 -6.91
CA PHE A 97 7.86 -2.64 -7.89
C PHE A 97 7.31 -3.16 -9.22
N PHE A 98 7.52 -2.41 -10.29
CA PHE A 98 7.15 -2.72 -11.68
C PHE A 98 8.41 -2.90 -12.54
N PRO A 99 8.28 -3.43 -13.77
CA PRO A 99 9.43 -3.62 -14.66
C PRO A 99 10.24 -2.34 -14.91
N GLU A 100 9.56 -1.20 -15.02
CA GLU A 100 10.18 0.09 -15.34
C GLU A 100 10.50 0.96 -14.11
N GLY A 101 10.26 0.48 -12.89
CA GLY A 101 10.55 1.25 -11.68
C GLY A 101 9.62 0.99 -10.51
N VAL A 102 9.51 1.96 -9.61
CA VAL A 102 8.74 1.83 -8.37
C VAL A 102 7.65 2.90 -8.29
N ILE A 103 6.46 2.46 -7.92
CA ILE A 103 5.34 3.33 -7.54
C ILE A 103 5.25 3.36 -6.02
N THR A 104 5.48 4.52 -5.43
CA THR A 104 5.23 4.77 -4.01
C THR A 104 3.81 5.28 -3.82
N ILE A 105 2.96 4.52 -3.14
CA ILE A 105 1.68 4.99 -2.62
C ILE A 105 1.92 5.69 -1.28
N MET A 106 1.61 6.98 -1.24
CA MET A 106 1.85 7.84 -0.08
C MET A 106 0.52 8.42 0.43
N ALA A 107 0.09 7.96 1.60
CA ALA A 107 -1.14 8.39 2.27
C ALA A 107 -0.90 8.66 3.76
N HIS A 108 -1.93 9.10 4.49
CA HIS A 108 -1.86 9.32 5.93
C HIS A 108 -2.15 8.06 6.77
N TRP A 109 -1.70 6.89 6.31
CA TRP A 109 -1.85 5.63 7.04
C TRP A 109 -1.09 5.66 8.36
N CYS A 110 -1.78 5.63 9.50
CA CYS A 110 -1.18 5.60 10.84
C CYS A 110 -2.11 4.87 11.80
N ALA A 111 -1.64 4.46 12.97
CA ALA A 111 -2.43 3.68 13.94
C ALA A 111 -2.58 4.34 15.32
N TYR A 112 -2.33 5.66 15.43
CA TYR A 112 -2.30 6.37 16.73
C TYR A 112 -3.63 6.35 17.52
N LYS A 113 -4.74 5.99 16.87
CA LYS A 113 -6.05 5.79 17.51
C LYS A 113 -6.84 4.72 16.78
N THR A 114 -7.86 4.19 17.45
CA THR A 114 -8.68 3.06 17.00
C THR A 114 -9.14 3.16 15.54
N MET A 115 -9.87 4.23 15.20
CA MET A 115 -10.36 4.45 13.83
C MET A 115 -9.24 4.47 12.79
N ARG A 116 -8.05 4.98 13.12
CA ARG A 116 -6.92 5.02 12.18
C ARG A 116 -6.29 3.64 11.98
N ALA A 117 -6.21 2.85 13.04
CA ALA A 117 -5.84 1.43 12.95
C ALA A 117 -6.81 0.65 12.03
N ASP A 118 -8.11 0.90 12.13
CA ASP A 118 -9.11 0.24 11.27
C ASP A 118 -8.96 0.68 9.80
N GLU A 119 -8.64 1.95 9.55
CA GLU A 119 -8.37 2.49 8.21
C GLU A 119 -7.13 1.85 7.57
N ILE A 120 -6.01 1.69 8.29
CA ILE A 120 -4.82 1.06 7.70
C ILE A 120 -5.05 -0.42 7.38
N ILE A 121 -5.82 -1.14 8.21
CA ILE A 121 -6.18 -2.53 7.92
C ILE A 121 -7.06 -2.58 6.67
N SER A 122 -8.12 -1.78 6.60
CA SER A 122 -9.08 -1.81 5.49
C SER A 122 -8.57 -1.23 4.17
N THR A 123 -7.61 -0.31 4.18
CA THR A 123 -7.15 0.39 2.97
C THR A 123 -5.72 0.10 2.57
N LEU A 124 -4.94 -0.61 3.40
CA LEU A 124 -3.60 -1.08 3.03
C LEU A 124 -3.51 -2.60 3.13
N LEU A 125 -3.74 -3.17 4.31
CA LEU A 125 -3.50 -4.60 4.51
C LEU A 125 -4.47 -5.50 3.72
N ILE A 126 -5.77 -5.29 3.88
CA ILE A 126 -6.81 -6.07 3.19
C ILE A 126 -6.67 -6.00 1.67
N PRO A 127 -6.48 -4.82 1.03
CA PRO A 127 -6.26 -4.74 -0.41
C PRO A 127 -5.08 -5.58 -0.93
N LEU A 128 -3.99 -5.71 -0.16
CA LEU A 128 -2.86 -6.57 -0.54
C LEU A 128 -3.22 -8.06 -0.49
N HIS A 129 -4.03 -8.46 0.49
CA HIS A 129 -4.56 -9.83 0.59
C HIS A 129 -5.52 -10.18 -0.54
N LEU A 130 -6.49 -9.29 -0.81
CA LEU A 130 -7.48 -9.43 -1.89
C LEU A 130 -6.82 -9.57 -3.27
N LYS A 131 -5.59 -9.08 -3.44
CA LYS A 131 -4.85 -9.10 -4.71
C LYS A 131 -3.72 -10.12 -4.74
N GLY A 132 -3.63 -11.00 -3.75
CA GLY A 132 -2.54 -11.98 -3.67
C GLY A 132 -1.15 -11.36 -3.52
N LEU A 133 -1.04 -10.04 -3.29
CA LEU A 133 0.24 -9.35 -3.16
C LEU A 133 0.92 -9.65 -1.84
N HIS A 134 0.16 -10.04 -0.81
CA HIS A 134 0.68 -10.39 0.51
C HIS A 134 1.81 -11.43 0.47
N GLU A 135 1.75 -12.40 -0.45
CA GLU A 135 2.78 -13.45 -0.63
C GLU A 135 4.16 -12.89 -1.03
N ARG A 136 4.16 -11.72 -1.67
CA ARG A 136 5.35 -11.01 -2.16
C ARG A 136 5.45 -9.60 -1.59
N THR A 137 4.89 -9.39 -0.40
CA THR A 137 5.01 -8.14 0.35
C THR A 137 6.02 -8.31 1.48
N TYR A 138 6.86 -7.29 1.68
CA TYR A 138 7.87 -7.25 2.74
C TYR A 138 7.65 -6.05 3.65
N ILE A 139 7.80 -6.23 4.96
CA ILE A 139 7.87 -5.18 5.97
C ILE A 139 9.33 -4.78 6.14
N VAL A 140 9.64 -3.49 5.97
CA VAL A 140 11.00 -2.94 6.10
C VAL A 140 11.12 -2.17 7.42
N PHE A 141 11.83 -2.73 8.40
CA PHE A 141 11.99 -2.11 9.72
C PHE A 141 13.16 -1.09 9.79
N GLY A 142 14.11 -1.16 8.85
CA GLY A 142 15.25 -0.24 8.71
C GLY A 142 16.48 -0.95 8.10
N ASN A 143 17.48 -0.20 7.59
CA ASN A 143 18.79 -0.67 7.08
C ASN A 143 18.86 -2.15 6.63
N ASP A 144 18.07 -2.50 5.61
CA ASP A 144 17.98 -3.81 4.97
C ASP A 144 17.35 -4.98 5.77
N ASP A 145 16.85 -4.72 6.98
CA ASP A 145 16.02 -5.68 7.71
C ASP A 145 14.61 -5.74 7.12
N LYS A 146 14.29 -6.88 6.52
CA LYS A 146 13.04 -7.14 5.81
C LYS A 146 12.47 -8.49 6.23
N GLU A 147 11.20 -8.47 6.60
CA GLU A 147 10.43 -9.69 6.88
C GLU A 147 9.30 -9.83 5.87
N HIS A 148 8.95 -11.05 5.48
CA HIS A 148 7.73 -11.28 4.71
C HIS A 148 6.53 -10.82 5.52
N LEU A 149 5.56 -10.19 4.85
CA LEU A 149 4.33 -9.73 5.47
C LEU A 149 3.58 -10.90 6.14
N LEU A 150 3.35 -11.96 5.37
CA LEU A 150 2.79 -13.22 5.87
C LEU A 150 3.86 -14.30 5.83
N CYS A 151 4.28 -14.78 6.99
CA CYS A 151 5.24 -15.88 7.14
C CYS A 151 4.51 -17.14 7.61
N ASP A 152 4.65 -18.25 6.90
CA ASP A 152 4.07 -19.56 7.25
C ASP A 152 2.56 -19.58 7.58
N GLY A 153 1.80 -18.61 7.04
CA GLY A 153 0.36 -18.47 7.31
C GLY A 153 0.00 -17.91 8.68
N ASP A 154 0.98 -17.37 9.43
CA ASP A 154 0.76 -16.73 10.73
C ASP A 154 0.23 -15.30 10.59
N ILE A 155 -1.09 -15.20 10.45
CA ILE A 155 -1.82 -13.93 10.33
C ILE A 155 -1.73 -13.11 11.62
N GLU A 156 -1.64 -13.75 12.79
CA GLU A 156 -1.56 -13.01 14.05
C GLU A 156 -0.22 -12.27 14.14
N ASN A 157 0.88 -12.95 13.82
CA ASN A 157 2.19 -12.32 13.78
C ASN A 157 2.31 -11.26 12.67
N GLU A 158 1.68 -11.47 11.51
CA GLU A 158 1.53 -10.44 10.46
C GLU A 158 0.92 -9.15 11.04
N ILE A 159 -0.24 -9.26 11.71
CA ILE A 159 -0.92 -8.11 12.30
C ILE A 159 -0.03 -7.41 13.33
N ILE A 160 0.60 -8.18 14.22
CA ILE A 160 1.51 -7.64 15.24
C ILE A 160 2.67 -6.88 14.59
N ASN A 161 3.32 -7.46 13.59
CA ASN A 161 4.45 -6.85 12.89
C ASN A 161 4.04 -5.61 12.09
N PHE A 162 2.86 -5.63 11.47
CA PHE A 162 2.28 -4.48 10.77
C PHE A 162 2.03 -3.30 11.72
N PHE A 163 1.49 -3.56 12.91
CA PHE A 163 1.29 -2.51 13.93
C PHE A 163 2.61 -2.02 14.55
N LYS A 164 3.59 -2.91 14.76
CA LYS A 164 4.96 -2.49 15.14
C LYS A 164 5.58 -1.56 14.09
N LEU A 165 5.41 -1.86 12.80
CA LEU A 165 5.89 -1.01 11.71
C LEU A 165 5.27 0.40 11.81
N SER A 166 3.98 0.49 12.11
CA SER A 166 3.25 1.76 12.25
C SER A 166 3.69 2.61 13.44
N LYS A 167 4.58 2.10 14.31
CA LYS A 167 5.00 2.69 15.61
C LYS A 167 3.91 2.75 16.68
N TYR A 168 2.80 2.03 16.48
CA TYR A 168 1.74 1.87 17.47
C TYR A 168 1.47 0.37 17.70
N PRO A 169 2.34 -0.34 18.42
CA PRO A 169 2.17 -1.77 18.65
C PRO A 169 0.93 -2.05 19.50
N LEU A 170 0.24 -3.15 19.19
CA LEU A 170 -0.88 -3.65 19.99
C LEU A 170 -0.36 -4.47 21.18
N ASP A 171 -1.03 -4.36 22.33
CA ASP A 171 -0.70 -5.18 23.49
C ASP A 171 -1.37 -6.57 23.40
N ILE A 172 -0.53 -7.60 23.22
CA ILE A 172 -0.93 -9.00 23.11
C ILE A 172 -1.06 -9.73 24.44
N THR A 173 -0.57 -9.13 25.53
CA THR A 173 -0.41 -9.81 26.83
C THR A 173 -1.60 -9.64 27.76
N SER A 174 -2.50 -8.72 27.45
CA SER A 174 -3.69 -8.44 28.24
C SER A 174 -4.95 -9.02 27.56
N GLU A 175 -5.86 -9.63 28.33
CA GLU A 175 -7.21 -10.03 27.89
C GLU A 175 -8.13 -8.82 27.56
N GLY A 176 -7.53 -7.70 27.16
CA GLY A 176 -8.16 -6.41 26.95
C GLY A 176 -8.67 -6.18 25.53
N ASN A 177 -8.89 -4.89 25.22
CA ASN A 177 -9.43 -4.47 23.92
C ASN A 177 -8.50 -4.83 22.75
N ASP A 178 -7.18 -4.82 22.95
CA ASP A 178 -6.22 -5.08 21.87
C ASP A 178 -6.26 -6.53 21.40
N ARG A 179 -6.41 -7.51 22.29
CA ARG A 179 -6.60 -8.92 21.91
C ARG A 179 -7.82 -9.11 21.01
N LYS A 180 -8.96 -8.53 21.40
CA LYS A 180 -10.20 -8.60 20.59
C LYS A 180 -10.01 -8.02 19.20
N ARG A 181 -9.27 -6.90 19.10
CA ARG A 181 -8.99 -6.25 17.81
C ARG A 181 -8.08 -7.08 16.93
N ILE A 182 -7.06 -7.73 17.51
CA ILE A 182 -6.22 -8.67 16.78
C ILE A 182 -7.08 -9.79 16.20
N ASP A 183 -7.97 -10.39 17.01
CA ASP A 183 -8.87 -11.45 16.55
C ASP A 183 -9.82 -10.98 15.43
N GLU A 184 -10.34 -9.75 15.53
CA GLU A 184 -11.15 -9.11 14.49
C GLU A 184 -10.35 -8.90 13.19
N TYR A 185 -9.14 -8.35 13.28
CA TYR A 185 -8.28 -8.13 12.10
C TYR A 185 -7.84 -9.43 11.45
N CYS A 186 -7.47 -10.44 12.25
CA CYS A 186 -7.18 -11.78 11.76
C CYS A 186 -8.36 -12.37 10.99
N SER A 187 -9.58 -12.15 11.46
CA SER A 187 -10.80 -12.62 10.78
C SER A 187 -11.03 -11.89 9.46
N LEU A 188 -10.82 -10.57 9.43
CA LEU A 188 -10.92 -9.77 8.21
C LEU A 188 -9.90 -10.21 7.15
N VAL A 189 -8.65 -10.43 7.54
CA VAL A 189 -7.60 -10.93 6.63
C VAL A 189 -7.94 -12.32 6.10
N LYS A 190 -8.37 -13.24 6.97
CA LYS A 190 -8.80 -14.59 6.54
C LYS A 190 -9.93 -14.54 5.50
N ASN A 191 -10.91 -13.66 5.69
CA ASN A 191 -12.00 -13.49 4.74
C ASN A 191 -11.48 -12.99 3.38
N ALA A 192 -10.60 -11.98 3.39
CA ALA A 192 -9.97 -11.48 2.16
C ALA A 192 -9.17 -12.57 1.42
N MET A 193 -8.44 -13.42 2.15
CA MET A 193 -7.71 -14.55 1.56
C MET A 193 -8.64 -15.62 0.96
N MET A 194 -9.82 -15.82 1.55
CA MET A 194 -10.83 -16.75 1.01
C MET A 194 -11.46 -16.20 -0.27
N GLU A 195 -11.74 -14.89 -0.33
CA GLU A 195 -12.25 -14.22 -1.53
C GLU A 195 -11.27 -14.31 -2.71
N ASN A 196 -9.97 -14.11 -2.47
CA ASN A 196 -8.94 -14.20 -3.51
C ASN A 196 -8.79 -15.63 -4.11
N LYS A 197 -9.16 -16.68 -3.37
CA LYS A 197 -9.10 -18.08 -3.87
C LYS A 197 -10.31 -18.47 -4.72
N GLY A 198 -11.29 -17.59 -4.87
CA GLY A 198 -12.56 -17.85 -5.55
C GLY A 198 -12.59 -17.53 -7.05
N ASP A 199 -11.53 -16.94 -7.60
CA ASP A 199 -11.33 -16.64 -9.04
C ASP A 199 -10.41 -17.67 -9.72
#